data_AF-A0A399YDM5-F1
#
_entry.id   AF-A0A399YDM5-F1
#
_cell.length_a   1.000
_cell.length_b   1.000
_cell.length_c   1.000
_cell.angle_alpha   90.00
_cell.angle_beta   90.00
_cell.angle_gamma   90.00
#
_symmetry.space_group_name_H-M   'P 1'
#
loop_
_entity.id
_entity.type
_entity.pdbx_description
1 polymer ?
#
loop_
_entity_poly.entity_id
_entity_poly.type
_entity_poly.pdbx_seq_one_letter_code
_entity_poly.pdbx_strand_id
1 'polypeptide(L)'
;WLFADAASVGPRGRIGDDRLGHAAPPPSLRIVDAVAASCAYPPFLAPMELDGRVLGLVGGTADPDEPDEVREAILRRIQLVDGGVYDNLGVERVWSDHATVLVSDGGAVFRGRAVATVVSRLWHVLSVAGSGGQTTRLRWLRAALSAGDLQGAAWSLGSPAGGHPGRVAEINRIRTDLDAFTAGEQMVLERHGYLVADASVRRHSPQVVALEAPTAPPHPEAAVAAWSLGSPAGSARVTARGRRRRRRG
;
A
#
# COMPACT_ATOMS: atom_id res chain seq x y z
N TRP A 1 9.94 9.45 1.53
CA TRP A 1 10.32 9.64 2.94
C TRP A 1 10.22 8.33 3.69
N LEU A 2 11.24 8.00 4.48
CA LEU A 2 11.27 6.84 5.37
C LEU A 2 10.95 7.28 6.80
N PHE A 3 10.27 6.42 7.55
CA PHE A 3 10.14 6.49 9.00
C PHE A 3 10.59 5.15 9.59
N ALA A 4 11.78 5.10 10.17
CA ALA A 4 12.30 3.92 10.87
C ALA A 4 12.40 4.19 12.37
N ASP A 5 11.85 3.28 13.17
CA ASP A 5 11.86 3.38 14.64
C ASP A 5 13.29 3.23 15.19
N ALA A 6 13.56 3.87 16.33
CA ALA A 6 14.82 3.77 17.06
C ALA A 6 15.11 2.34 17.55
N ALA A 7 14.09 1.49 17.73
CA ALA A 7 14.24 0.09 18.12
C ALA A 7 14.51 -0.88 16.95
N SER A 8 14.35 -0.44 15.69
CA SER A 8 14.70 -1.25 14.52
C SER A 8 16.22 -1.30 14.35
N VAL A 9 16.84 -2.41 14.75
CA VAL A 9 18.27 -2.80 14.61
C VAL A 9 19.24 -1.62 14.54
N GLY A 10 19.91 -1.33 15.66
CA GLY A 10 20.90 -0.26 15.74
C GLY A 10 21.91 -0.32 14.60
N PRO A 11 22.25 0.82 13.95
CA PRO A 11 22.02 2.22 14.39
C PRO A 11 20.81 2.94 13.74
N ARG A 12 19.73 2.27 13.33
CA ARG A 12 18.93 2.71 12.16
C ARG A 12 17.57 3.39 12.39
N GLY A 13 17.28 3.94 13.57
CA GLY A 13 16.17 4.89 13.70
C GLY A 13 16.44 6.12 12.83
N ARG A 14 15.68 6.32 11.75
CA ARG A 14 15.89 7.47 10.85
C ARG A 14 14.60 7.97 10.20
N ILE A 15 14.55 9.27 9.97
CA ILE A 15 13.58 9.92 9.09
C ILE A 15 14.31 10.65 7.97
N GLY A 16 13.70 10.74 6.80
CA GLY A 16 14.27 11.49 5.68
C GLY A 16 14.05 10.84 4.32
N ASP A 17 14.78 11.36 3.33
CA ASP A 17 14.88 10.79 2.00
C ASP A 17 16.30 10.97 1.45
N ASP A 18 16.56 10.40 0.27
CA ASP A 18 17.89 10.44 -0.33
C ASP A 18 18.24 11.84 -0.89
N ARG A 19 17.26 12.75 -1.04
CA ARG A 19 17.44 14.10 -1.58
C ARG A 19 17.89 15.09 -0.50
N LEU A 20 17.15 15.17 0.60
CA LEU A 20 17.41 16.08 1.72
C LEU A 20 18.31 15.45 2.78
N GLY A 21 18.42 14.12 2.77
CA GLY A 21 19.20 13.36 3.73
C GLY A 21 18.34 12.80 4.85
N HIS A 22 19.01 12.28 5.87
CA HIS A 22 18.39 11.56 6.96
C HIS A 22 18.81 12.14 8.31
N ALA A 23 17.95 11.98 9.32
CA ALA A 23 18.23 12.32 10.70
C ALA A 23 17.62 11.29 11.64
N ALA A 24 17.99 11.32 12.93
CA ALA A 24 17.29 10.56 13.95
C ALA A 24 15.83 11.05 14.08
N PRO A 25 14.85 10.16 14.29
CA PRO A 25 13.47 10.55 14.52
C PRO A 25 13.38 11.45 15.77
N PRO A 26 12.67 12.58 15.71
CA PRO A 26 12.41 13.40 16.88
C PRO A 26 11.71 12.58 17.97
N PRO A 27 12.01 12.78 19.27
CA PRO A 27 11.34 12.06 20.36
C PRO A 27 9.82 12.24 20.38
N SER A 28 9.32 13.34 19.81
CA SER A 28 7.89 13.64 19.69
C SER A 28 7.20 12.94 18.53
N LEU A 29 7.94 12.32 17.61
CA LEU A 29 7.39 11.66 16.44
C LEU A 29 6.80 10.31 16.84
N ARG A 30 5.50 10.13 16.59
CA ARG A 30 4.79 8.89 16.91
C ARG A 30 4.56 8.08 15.65
N ILE A 31 4.37 6.77 15.81
CA ILE A 31 3.95 5.88 14.70
C ILE A 31 2.67 6.40 14.04
N VAL A 32 1.72 6.95 14.82
CA VAL A 32 0.49 7.53 14.27
C VAL A 32 0.74 8.73 13.35
N ASP A 33 1.82 9.49 13.56
CA ASP A 33 2.17 10.61 12.69
C ASP A 33 2.73 10.09 11.35
N ALA A 34 3.55 9.03 11.39
CA ALA A 34 3.99 8.34 10.17
C ALA A 34 2.82 7.71 9.38
N VAL A 35 1.86 7.11 10.08
CA VAL A 35 0.61 6.60 9.47
C VAL A 35 -0.20 7.73 8.86
N ALA A 36 -0.36 8.87 9.57
CA ALA A 36 -1.06 10.03 9.04
C ALA A 36 -0.41 10.61 7.78
N ALA A 37 0.93 10.71 7.76
CA ALA A 37 1.69 11.08 6.57
C ALA A 37 1.45 10.09 5.42
N SER A 38 1.52 8.79 5.70
CA SER A 38 1.32 7.74 4.71
C SER A 38 -0.10 7.68 4.14
N CYS A 39 -1.10 8.25 4.82
CA CYS A 39 -2.49 8.32 4.37
C CYS A 39 -2.88 9.71 3.84
N ALA A 40 -1.95 10.67 3.76
CA ALA A 40 -2.25 12.03 3.34
C ALA A 40 -2.51 12.10 1.83
N TYR A 41 -3.77 11.94 1.43
CA TYR A 41 -4.21 11.87 0.04
C TYR A 41 -5.02 13.12 -0.39
N PRO A 42 -4.37 14.18 -0.91
CA PRO A 42 -5.07 15.37 -1.39
C PRO A 42 -6.05 15.06 -2.52
N PRO A 43 -7.21 15.75 -2.59
CA PRO A 43 -7.63 16.89 -1.78
C PRO A 43 -8.41 16.47 -0.51
N PHE A 44 -8.52 15.18 -0.23
CA PHE A 44 -9.37 14.67 0.86
C PHE A 44 -8.68 14.76 2.21
N LEU A 45 -7.38 14.46 2.24
CA LEU A 45 -6.53 14.61 3.40
C LEU A 45 -5.35 15.50 3.01
N ALA A 46 -5.16 16.58 3.76
CA ALA A 46 -4.10 17.54 3.51
C ALA A 46 -2.72 16.89 3.69
N PRO A 47 -1.68 17.35 2.96
CA PRO A 47 -0.32 16.91 3.21
C PRO A 47 0.08 17.13 4.67
N MET A 48 0.85 16.20 5.22
CA MET A 48 1.49 16.42 6.52
C MET A 48 2.74 17.28 6.30
N GLU A 49 2.89 18.34 7.09
CA GLU A 49 3.99 19.29 6.93
C GLU A 49 5.01 19.15 8.05
N LEU A 50 6.29 19.11 7.66
CA LEU A 50 7.43 19.12 8.56
C LEU A 50 8.36 20.30 8.20
N ASP A 51 8.91 20.97 9.21
CA ASP A 51 10.01 21.93 9.01
C ASP A 51 11.34 21.17 9.04
N GLY A 52 11.94 20.94 7.88
CA GLY A 52 13.17 20.17 7.75
C GLY A 52 14.39 20.83 8.40
N ARG A 53 14.35 22.15 8.61
CA ARG A 53 15.45 22.91 9.22
C ARG A 53 15.65 22.53 10.69
N VAL A 54 14.60 22.04 11.35
CA VAL A 54 14.68 21.60 12.75
C VAL A 54 15.01 20.11 12.89
N LEU A 55 15.03 19.36 11.78
CA LEU A 55 15.25 17.91 11.80
C LEU A 55 16.74 17.54 11.76
N GLY A 56 17.62 18.43 11.29
CA GLY A 56 19.05 18.15 11.20
C GLY A 56 19.40 17.07 10.17
N LEU A 57 18.74 17.10 9.00
CA LEU A 57 18.95 16.13 7.92
C LEU A 57 20.37 16.24 7.35
N VAL A 58 21.04 15.10 7.18
CA VAL A 58 22.41 15.02 6.64
C VAL A 58 22.55 13.89 5.62
N GLY A 59 23.55 14.01 4.74
CA GLY A 59 23.89 12.97 3.76
C GLY A 59 22.92 12.86 2.57
N GLY A 60 22.12 13.90 2.30
CA GLY A 60 21.29 13.99 1.11
C GLY A 60 22.11 14.31 -0.14
N THR A 61 21.64 13.82 -1.28
CA THR A 61 22.18 14.14 -2.61
C THR A 61 21.24 15.12 -3.29
N ALA A 62 21.68 16.36 -3.47
CA ALA A 62 20.90 17.35 -4.19
C ALA A 62 20.70 16.93 -5.65
N ASP A 63 19.54 17.27 -6.21
CA ASP A 63 19.31 17.10 -7.64
C ASP A 63 20.20 18.13 -8.38
N PRO A 64 21.05 17.69 -9.33
CA PRO A 64 21.98 18.59 -10.01
C PRO A 64 21.27 19.70 -10.82
N ASP A 65 20.01 19.48 -11.21
CA ASP A 65 19.22 20.46 -11.95
C ASP A 65 18.32 21.32 -11.02
N GLU A 66 18.38 21.09 -9.70
CA GLU A 66 17.62 21.86 -8.70
C GLU A 66 18.39 23.11 -8.27
N PRO A 67 17.82 24.32 -8.44
CA PRO A 67 18.37 25.53 -7.86
C PRO A 67 18.37 25.49 -6.33
N ASP A 68 19.39 26.08 -5.70
CA ASP A 68 19.53 26.13 -4.24
C ASP A 68 18.30 26.75 -3.55
N GLU A 69 17.66 27.74 -4.16
CA GLU A 69 16.47 28.38 -3.60
C GLU A 69 15.27 27.42 -3.54
N VAL A 70 15.15 26.52 -4.53
CA VAL A 70 14.11 25.50 -4.56
C VAL A 70 14.38 24.47 -3.47
N ARG A 71 15.64 24.03 -3.33
CA ARG A 71 16.06 23.10 -2.29
C ARG A 71 15.78 23.66 -0.89
N GLU A 72 16.12 24.92 -0.63
CA GLU A 72 15.84 25.60 0.63
C GLU A 72 14.33 25.77 0.88
N ALA A 73 13.55 26.04 -0.16
CA ALA A 73 12.09 26.09 -0.04
C ALA A 73 11.49 24.74 0.37
N ILE A 74 11.98 23.64 -0.21
CA ILE A 74 11.57 22.28 0.16
C ILE A 74 12.02 21.97 1.60
N LEU A 75 13.27 22.26 1.97
CA LEU A 75 13.79 22.02 3.30
C LEU A 75 13.00 22.77 4.38
N ARG A 76 12.58 24.01 4.08
CA ARG A 76 11.76 24.82 4.99
C ARG A 76 10.36 24.26 5.21
N ARG A 77 9.78 23.59 4.21
CA ARG A 77 8.40 23.06 4.26
C ARG A 77 8.31 21.75 3.48
N ILE A 78 8.63 20.66 4.14
CA ILE A 78 8.50 19.32 3.60
C ILE A 78 7.02 18.95 3.62
N GLN A 79 6.44 18.70 2.45
CA GLN A 79 5.06 18.24 2.33
C GLN A 79 5.05 16.74 2.05
N LEU A 80 4.51 15.97 2.99
CA LEU A 80 4.35 14.53 2.89
C LEU A 80 2.94 14.19 2.41
N VAL A 81 2.88 13.38 1.37
CA VAL A 81 1.65 12.82 0.80
C VAL A 81 1.71 11.30 0.83
N ASP A 82 0.57 10.68 0.57
CA ASP A 82 0.35 9.24 0.55
C ASP A 82 1.41 8.52 -0.30
N GLY A 83 2.00 7.47 0.28
CA GLY A 83 3.07 6.70 -0.34
C GLY A 83 2.66 6.01 -1.64
N GLY A 84 1.37 5.81 -1.86
CA GLY A 84 0.79 5.26 -3.09
C GLY A 84 1.06 6.09 -4.34
N VAL A 85 1.42 7.37 -4.19
CA VAL A 85 1.87 8.22 -5.32
C VAL A 85 3.22 7.78 -5.86
N TYR A 86 4.09 7.23 -5.01
CA TYR A 86 5.47 6.88 -5.36
C TYR A 86 5.73 5.38 -5.37
N ASP A 87 5.47 4.68 -4.26
CA ASP A 87 5.73 3.25 -4.06
C ASP A 87 4.61 2.60 -3.24
N ASN A 88 3.50 2.31 -3.91
CA ASN A 88 2.28 1.79 -3.28
C ASN A 88 2.45 0.40 -2.64
N LEU A 89 3.47 -0.37 -3.07
CA LEU A 89 3.77 -1.66 -2.47
C LEU A 89 4.90 -1.60 -1.43
N GLY A 90 5.51 -0.42 -1.23
CA GLY A 90 6.62 -0.24 -0.28
C GLY A 90 7.86 -1.08 -0.59
N VAL A 91 8.01 -1.56 -1.82
CA VAL A 91 9.05 -2.52 -2.21
C VAL A 91 10.42 -1.86 -2.21
N GLU A 92 10.50 -0.59 -2.61
CA GLU A 92 11.75 0.13 -2.84
C GLU A 92 12.62 0.21 -1.58
N ARG A 93 12.01 0.19 -0.40
CA ARG A 93 12.74 0.30 0.87
C ARG A 93 13.18 -1.02 1.47
N VAL A 94 12.62 -2.15 1.02
CA VAL A 94 12.86 -3.46 1.65
C VAL A 94 13.64 -4.42 0.78
N TRP A 95 13.70 -4.20 -0.54
CA TRP A 95 14.33 -5.16 -1.46
C TRP A 95 15.86 -5.25 -1.33
N SER A 96 16.53 -4.21 -0.86
CA SER A 96 17.99 -4.12 -0.86
C SER A 96 18.64 -4.55 0.47
N ASP A 97 17.89 -4.60 1.56
CA ASP A 97 18.40 -4.85 2.91
C ASP A 97 17.69 -5.99 3.65
N HIS A 98 16.71 -6.66 3.02
CA HIS A 98 16.04 -7.83 3.59
C HIS A 98 16.38 -9.10 2.81
N ALA A 99 16.71 -10.17 3.54
CA ALA A 99 16.98 -11.48 2.96
C ALA A 99 15.73 -12.11 2.31
N THR A 100 14.53 -11.77 2.79
CA THR A 100 13.25 -12.29 2.31
C THR A 100 12.23 -11.17 2.27
N VAL A 101 11.50 -11.06 1.15
CA VAL A 101 10.47 -10.02 0.95
C VAL A 101 9.13 -10.65 0.61
N LEU A 102 8.12 -10.42 1.45
CA LEU A 102 6.74 -10.87 1.24
C LEU A 102 5.86 -9.67 0.88
N VAL A 103 5.21 -9.70 -0.28
CA VAL A 103 4.47 -8.54 -0.81
C VAL A 103 2.99 -8.89 -1.05
N SER A 104 2.11 -8.17 -0.36
CA SER A 104 0.66 -8.25 -0.54
C SER A 104 0.15 -7.09 -1.39
N ASP A 105 -0.25 -7.37 -2.63
CA ASP A 105 -0.89 -6.41 -3.53
C ASP A 105 -2.43 -6.45 -3.37
N GLY A 106 -2.95 -5.45 -2.66
CA GLY A 106 -4.39 -5.26 -2.45
C GLY A 106 -5.20 -4.94 -3.71
N GLY A 107 -4.56 -4.82 -4.88
CA GLY A 107 -5.22 -4.57 -6.15
C GLY A 107 -5.54 -3.09 -6.34
N ALA A 108 -4.72 -2.41 -7.12
CA ALA A 108 -4.98 -1.03 -7.56
C ALA A 108 -4.56 -0.76 -9.02
N VAL A 109 -4.03 -1.77 -9.71
CA VAL A 109 -3.38 -1.60 -11.01
C VAL A 109 -4.44 -1.56 -12.12
N PHE A 110 -4.72 -0.35 -12.59
CA PHE A 110 -5.54 -0.02 -13.77
C PHE A 110 -6.99 -0.54 -13.75
N ARG A 111 -7.91 0.21 -13.13
CA ARG A 111 -9.32 0.14 -13.51
C ARG A 111 -9.63 1.31 -14.44
N GLY A 112 -9.61 1.06 -15.75
CA GLY A 112 -10.11 2.00 -16.75
C GLY A 112 -11.55 2.38 -16.43
N ARG A 113 -11.78 3.65 -16.11
CA ARG A 113 -13.12 4.20 -15.84
C ARG A 113 -13.51 5.12 -16.98
N ALA A 114 -14.78 5.09 -17.37
CA ALA A 114 -15.34 6.13 -18.22
C ALA A 114 -15.25 7.46 -17.47
N VAL A 115 -14.46 8.38 -18.00
CA VAL A 115 -14.12 9.61 -17.29
C VAL A 115 -15.16 10.69 -17.58
N ALA A 116 -16.08 10.90 -16.65
CA ALA A 116 -17.26 11.75 -16.88
C ALA A 116 -16.97 13.27 -16.74
N THR A 117 -16.00 13.67 -15.92
CA THR A 117 -15.72 15.09 -15.61
C THR A 117 -14.26 15.49 -15.83
N VAL A 118 -13.99 16.77 -16.05
CA VAL A 118 -12.62 17.32 -16.21
C VAL A 118 -11.73 17.01 -15.01
N VAL A 119 -12.28 17.12 -13.80
CA VAL A 119 -11.59 16.74 -12.55
C VAL A 119 -11.25 15.25 -12.56
N SER A 120 -12.19 14.38 -12.91
CA SER A 120 -11.91 12.94 -13.01
C SER A 120 -10.91 12.60 -14.13
N ARG A 121 -10.78 13.42 -15.19
CA ARG A 121 -9.72 13.29 -16.22
C ARG A 121 -8.36 13.65 -15.67
N LEU A 122 -8.26 14.74 -14.93
CA LEU A 122 -7.01 15.13 -14.26
C LEU A 122 -6.56 14.04 -13.26
N TRP A 123 -7.48 13.51 -12.45
CA TRP A 123 -7.19 12.40 -11.53
C TRP A 123 -6.85 11.10 -12.25
N HIS A 124 -7.50 10.82 -13.37
CA HIS A 124 -7.14 9.66 -14.18
C HIS A 124 -5.72 9.80 -14.72
N VAL A 125 -5.33 10.98 -15.20
CA VAL A 125 -3.97 11.25 -15.66
C VAL A 125 -2.96 11.13 -14.52
N LEU A 126 -3.24 11.70 -13.34
CA LEU A 126 -2.36 11.58 -12.17
C LEU A 126 -2.22 10.12 -11.69
N SER A 127 -3.33 9.37 -11.64
CA SER A 127 -3.27 7.94 -11.29
C SER A 127 -2.53 7.12 -12.34
N VAL A 128 -2.67 7.42 -13.64
CA VAL A 128 -1.90 6.76 -14.71
C VAL A 128 -0.41 7.09 -14.61
N ALA A 129 -0.06 8.34 -14.31
CA ALA A 129 1.33 8.78 -14.12
C ALA A 129 2.00 8.06 -12.92
N GLY A 130 1.30 7.90 -11.79
CA GLY A 130 1.81 7.12 -10.65
C GLY A 130 1.80 5.60 -10.86
N SER A 131 0.88 5.07 -11.68
CA SER A 131 0.73 3.63 -11.90
C SER A 131 1.85 3.01 -12.76
N GLY A 132 2.52 3.81 -13.60
CA GLY A 132 3.61 3.33 -14.45
C GLY A 132 4.76 2.73 -13.66
N GLY A 133 5.26 3.46 -12.66
CA GLY A 133 6.33 2.98 -11.76
C GLY A 133 5.94 1.71 -11.00
N GLN A 134 4.69 1.62 -10.55
CA GLN A 134 4.20 0.46 -9.81
C GLN A 134 4.20 -0.83 -10.65
N THR A 135 3.77 -0.75 -11.91
CA THR A 135 3.75 -1.94 -12.80
C THR A 135 5.14 -2.46 -13.11
N THR A 136 6.10 -1.56 -13.34
CA THR A 136 7.51 -1.92 -13.59
C THR A 136 8.12 -2.55 -12.33
N ARG A 137 7.92 -1.95 -11.15
CA ARG A 137 8.41 -2.50 -9.88
C ARG A 137 7.84 -3.90 -9.61
N LEU A 138 6.55 -4.13 -9.86
CA LEU A 138 5.94 -5.46 -9.67
C LEU A 138 6.46 -6.50 -10.68
N ARG A 139 6.70 -6.11 -11.93
CA ARG A 139 7.31 -7.00 -12.94
C ARG A 139 8.75 -7.35 -12.56
N TRP A 140 9.54 -6.35 -12.17
CA TRP A 140 10.90 -6.53 -11.69
C TRP A 140 10.94 -7.45 -10.45
N LEU A 141 10.08 -7.19 -9.46
CA LEU A 141 9.98 -8.01 -8.26
C LEU A 141 9.70 -9.48 -8.61
N ARG A 142 8.70 -9.72 -9.47
CA ARG A 142 8.38 -11.09 -9.92
C ARG A 142 9.52 -11.73 -10.70
N ALA A 143 10.25 -10.97 -11.51
CA ALA A 143 11.42 -11.47 -12.22
C ALA A 143 12.54 -11.84 -11.23
N ALA A 144 12.86 -10.99 -10.26
CA ALA A 144 13.87 -11.25 -9.23
C ALA A 144 13.51 -12.48 -8.37
N LEU A 145 12.25 -12.61 -7.96
CA LEU A 145 11.76 -13.80 -7.26
C LEU A 145 11.87 -15.07 -8.12
N SER A 146 11.55 -14.98 -9.42
CA SER A 146 11.60 -16.13 -10.33
C SER A 146 13.03 -16.55 -10.69
N ALA A 147 13.96 -15.59 -10.74
CA ALA A 147 15.38 -15.82 -10.96
C ALA A 147 16.10 -16.33 -9.71
N GLY A 148 15.50 -16.15 -8.52
CA GLY A 148 16.13 -16.48 -7.24
C GLY A 148 17.07 -15.40 -6.70
N ASP A 149 17.12 -14.22 -7.35
CA ASP A 149 17.90 -13.05 -6.93
C ASP A 149 17.37 -12.46 -5.61
N LEU A 150 16.07 -12.66 -5.35
CA LEU A 150 15.39 -12.27 -4.13
C LEU A 150 14.57 -13.45 -3.61
N GLN A 151 14.66 -13.75 -2.32
CA GLN A 151 13.79 -14.75 -1.70
C GLN A 151 12.46 -14.12 -1.29
N GLY A 152 11.36 -14.85 -1.46
CA GLY A 152 10.04 -14.38 -1.01
C GLY A 152 8.90 -14.73 -1.94
N ALA A 153 7.77 -14.09 -1.69
CA ALA A 153 6.54 -14.31 -2.44
C ALA A 153 5.79 -12.99 -2.61
N ALA A 154 5.22 -12.80 -3.79
CA ALA A 154 4.31 -11.70 -4.07
C ALA A 154 2.96 -12.26 -4.50
N TRP A 155 1.88 -11.73 -3.93
CA TRP A 155 0.53 -12.15 -4.26
C TRP A 155 -0.40 -10.96 -4.42
N SER A 156 -1.50 -11.15 -5.14
CA SER A 156 -2.54 -10.13 -5.25
C SER A 156 -3.92 -10.73 -5.07
N LEU A 157 -4.94 -9.88 -4.93
CA LEU A 157 -6.33 -10.33 -4.91
C LEU A 157 -6.70 -11.18 -6.15
N GLY A 158 -5.97 -11.04 -7.28
CA GLY A 158 -6.18 -11.85 -8.48
C GLY A 158 -5.41 -13.17 -8.54
N SER A 159 -4.58 -13.49 -7.56
CA SER A 159 -3.84 -14.74 -7.55
C SER A 159 -4.77 -15.96 -7.50
N PRO A 160 -4.53 -16.99 -8.33
CA PRO A 160 -5.37 -18.20 -8.40
C PRO A 160 -5.05 -19.12 -7.22
N ALA A 161 -5.53 -18.76 -6.04
CA ALA A 161 -5.47 -19.62 -4.84
C ALA A 161 -6.54 -19.30 -3.78
N GLY A 162 -7.40 -18.31 -4.01
CA GLY A 162 -8.45 -17.93 -3.07
C GLY A 162 -9.57 -18.97 -3.00
N GLY A 163 -10.10 -19.22 -1.79
CA GLY A 163 -11.14 -20.22 -1.49
C GLY A 163 -12.51 -19.97 -2.09
N HIS A 164 -12.62 -19.12 -3.12
CA HIS A 164 -13.83 -18.88 -3.90
C HIS A 164 -13.53 -19.08 -5.39
N PRO A 165 -13.35 -20.34 -5.86
CA PRO A 165 -13.19 -20.64 -7.27
C PRO A 165 -14.31 -19.98 -8.09
N GLY A 166 -13.95 -19.27 -9.17
CA GLY A 166 -14.90 -18.57 -10.03
C GLY A 166 -15.35 -17.19 -9.56
N ARG A 167 -15.06 -16.76 -8.32
CA ARG A 167 -15.45 -15.43 -7.80
C ARG A 167 -14.29 -14.47 -7.56
N VAL A 168 -13.06 -14.89 -7.84
CA VAL A 168 -11.86 -14.04 -7.78
C VAL A 168 -12.06 -12.74 -8.56
N ALA A 169 -12.72 -12.80 -9.72
CA ALA A 169 -13.03 -11.62 -10.53
C ALA A 169 -13.99 -10.64 -9.82
N GLU A 170 -14.89 -11.12 -8.96
CA GLU A 170 -15.84 -10.29 -8.23
C GLU A 170 -15.19 -9.67 -6.99
N ILE A 171 -14.35 -10.44 -6.28
CA ILE A 171 -13.52 -9.97 -5.16
C ILE A 171 -12.57 -8.86 -5.66
N ASN A 172 -11.93 -9.08 -6.80
CA ASN A 172 -11.12 -8.09 -7.50
C ASN A 172 -11.89 -6.86 -7.98
N ARG A 173 -13.23 -6.84 -7.94
CA ARG A 173 -14.05 -5.67 -8.28
C ARG A 173 -14.54 -4.93 -7.05
N ILE A 174 -14.32 -5.45 -5.84
CA ILE A 174 -14.61 -4.71 -4.61
C ILE A 174 -13.87 -3.37 -4.69
N ARG A 175 -14.61 -2.31 -4.34
CA ARG A 175 -14.13 -0.93 -4.36
C ARG A 175 -12.92 -0.75 -3.45
N THR A 176 -12.08 0.23 -3.77
CA THR A 176 -11.03 0.74 -2.90
C THR A 176 -11.13 2.26 -2.82
N ASP A 177 -12.36 2.79 -2.93
CA ASP A 177 -12.62 4.19 -2.59
C ASP A 177 -12.54 4.33 -1.05
N LEU A 178 -12.24 5.54 -0.56
CA LEU A 178 -12.18 5.86 0.87
C LEU A 178 -13.55 5.73 1.59
N ASP A 179 -14.47 4.94 1.04
CA ASP A 179 -15.76 4.56 1.61
C ASP A 179 -15.58 3.35 2.55
N ALA A 180 -16.49 3.22 3.51
CA ALA A 180 -16.45 2.10 4.44
C ALA A 180 -16.88 0.80 3.77
N PHE A 181 -16.10 -0.27 4.00
CA PHE A 181 -16.51 -1.62 3.66
C PHE A 181 -17.66 -2.10 4.55
N THR A 182 -18.60 -2.86 3.98
CA THR A 182 -19.58 -3.62 4.77
C THR A 182 -18.89 -4.76 5.52
N ALA A 183 -19.55 -5.30 6.55
CA ALA A 183 -19.05 -6.48 7.24
C ALA A 183 -18.81 -7.65 6.26
N GLY A 184 -19.75 -7.89 5.34
CA GLY A 184 -19.59 -8.92 4.31
C GLY A 184 -18.38 -8.69 3.39
N GLU A 185 -18.13 -7.44 2.97
CA GLU A 185 -16.95 -7.09 2.16
C GLU A 185 -15.65 -7.36 2.93
N GLN A 186 -15.57 -6.93 4.20
CA GLN A 186 -14.41 -7.17 5.07
C GLN A 186 -14.13 -8.66 5.24
N MET A 187 -15.16 -9.43 5.58
CA MET A 187 -15.04 -10.87 5.81
C MET A 187 -14.56 -11.62 4.56
N VAL A 188 -15.07 -11.25 3.38
CA VAL A 188 -14.64 -11.85 2.11
C VAL A 188 -13.19 -11.49 1.79
N LEU A 189 -12.82 -10.21 1.94
CA LEU A 189 -11.47 -9.74 1.65
C LEU A 189 -10.43 -10.36 2.58
N GLU A 190 -10.70 -10.39 3.89
CA GLU A 190 -9.81 -11.00 4.88
C GLU A 190 -9.63 -12.50 4.64
N ARG A 191 -10.74 -13.22 4.40
CA ARG A 191 -10.71 -14.66 4.08
C ARG A 191 -9.93 -14.94 2.80
N HIS A 192 -10.18 -14.18 1.74
CA HIS A 192 -9.52 -14.36 0.45
C HIS A 192 -8.03 -14.02 0.52
N GLY A 193 -7.69 -12.90 1.17
CA GLY A 193 -6.32 -12.47 1.41
C GLY A 193 -5.52 -13.52 2.18
N TYR A 194 -6.11 -14.09 3.23
CA TYR A 194 -5.50 -15.20 3.98
C TYR A 194 -5.15 -16.38 3.07
N LEU A 195 -6.12 -16.87 2.29
CA LEU A 195 -5.94 -18.07 1.47
C LEU A 195 -4.93 -17.87 0.35
N VAL A 196 -4.95 -16.69 -0.28
CA VAL A 196 -3.99 -16.33 -1.31
C VAL A 196 -2.58 -16.18 -0.74
N ALA A 197 -2.44 -15.56 0.43
CA ALA A 197 -1.15 -15.41 1.10
C ALA A 197 -0.56 -16.77 1.49
N ASP A 198 -1.35 -17.61 2.17
CA ASP A 198 -0.95 -18.96 2.61
C ASP A 198 -0.46 -19.80 1.43
N ALA A 199 -1.27 -19.91 0.37
CA ALA A 199 -0.91 -20.67 -0.81
C ALA A 199 0.32 -20.08 -1.54
N SER A 200 0.44 -18.76 -1.61
CA SER A 200 1.56 -18.09 -2.28
C SER A 200 2.88 -18.30 -1.54
N VAL A 201 2.88 -18.17 -0.22
CA VAL A 201 4.06 -18.40 0.63
C VAL A 201 4.47 -19.87 0.55
N ARG A 202 3.53 -20.81 0.74
CA ARG A 202 3.83 -22.25 0.67
C ARG A 202 4.38 -22.70 -0.67
N ARG A 203 3.90 -22.11 -1.75
CA ARG A 203 4.34 -22.45 -3.11
C ARG A 203 5.69 -21.86 -3.48
N HIS A 204 5.93 -20.59 -3.17
CA HIS A 204 7.09 -19.85 -3.68
C HIS A 204 8.17 -19.59 -2.63
N SER A 205 7.86 -19.76 -1.35
CA SER A 205 8.79 -19.58 -0.24
C SER A 205 8.53 -20.56 0.91
N PRO A 206 8.43 -21.87 0.68
CA PRO A 206 8.20 -22.84 1.76
C PRO A 206 9.27 -22.76 2.87
N GLN A 207 10.50 -22.35 2.53
CA GLN A 207 11.60 -22.18 3.48
C GLN A 207 11.38 -21.10 4.54
N VAL A 208 10.45 -20.16 4.33
CA VAL A 208 10.18 -19.09 5.30
C VAL A 208 9.14 -19.51 6.34
N VAL A 209 8.51 -20.67 6.15
CA VAL A 209 7.53 -21.24 7.07
C VAL A 209 8.28 -21.88 8.24
N ALA A 210 8.44 -21.12 9.33
CA ALA A 210 9.11 -21.60 10.53
C ALA A 210 8.27 -22.63 11.32
N LEU A 211 6.94 -22.48 11.30
CA LEU A 211 6.00 -23.37 11.95
C LEU A 211 4.90 -23.75 10.97
N GLU A 212 4.79 -25.05 10.70
CA GLU A 212 3.75 -25.60 9.86
C GLU A 212 2.42 -25.60 10.61
N ALA A 213 1.51 -24.71 10.20
CA ALA A 213 0.18 -24.57 10.79
C ALA A 213 -0.90 -24.97 9.78
N PRO A 214 -1.99 -25.65 10.19
CA PRO A 214 -3.11 -25.93 9.30
C PRO A 214 -3.72 -24.64 8.73
N THR A 215 -4.11 -24.68 7.45
CA THR A 215 -4.82 -23.57 6.80
C THR A 215 -6.17 -23.33 7.50
N ALA A 216 -6.28 -22.22 8.22
CA ALA A 216 -7.43 -21.85 9.05
C ALA A 216 -7.92 -20.43 8.70
N PRO A 217 -8.58 -20.27 7.53
CA PRO A 217 -8.99 -18.96 7.05
C PRO A 217 -10.08 -18.34 7.96
N PRO A 218 -10.01 -17.02 8.23
CA PRO A 218 -11.00 -16.34 9.05
C PRO A 218 -12.38 -16.34 8.37
N HIS A 219 -13.42 -16.05 9.16
CA HIS A 219 -14.81 -15.96 8.70
C HIS A 219 -15.27 -17.20 7.92
N PRO A 220 -15.31 -18.41 8.54
CA PRO A 220 -15.80 -19.62 7.87
C PRO A 220 -17.18 -19.44 7.23
N GLU A 221 -18.05 -18.63 7.83
CA GLU A 221 -19.34 -18.24 7.30
C GLU A 221 -19.26 -17.49 5.96
N ALA A 222 -18.16 -16.79 5.68
CA ALA A 222 -17.94 -16.11 4.40
C ALA A 222 -17.61 -17.06 3.25
N ALA A 223 -17.30 -18.34 3.54
CA ALA A 223 -17.15 -19.38 2.52
C ALA A 223 -18.48 -19.69 1.82
N VAL A 224 -19.59 -19.59 2.57
CA VAL A 224 -20.92 -20.06 2.14
C VAL A 224 -21.94 -18.91 2.06
N ALA A 225 -21.86 -17.93 2.97
CA ALA A 225 -22.94 -16.97 3.26
C ALA A 225 -22.61 -15.49 3.01
N ALA A 226 -21.38 -15.13 2.63
CA ALA A 226 -21.03 -13.71 2.41
C ALA A 226 -21.84 -13.05 1.27
N TRP A 227 -22.40 -13.85 0.37
CA TRP A 227 -23.22 -13.38 -0.75
C TRP A 227 -24.71 -13.28 -0.42
N SER A 228 -25.16 -13.93 0.66
CA SER A 228 -26.55 -13.89 1.16
C SER A 228 -26.74 -12.92 2.33
N LEU A 229 -25.69 -12.61 3.11
CA LEU A 229 -25.75 -11.71 4.28
C LEU A 229 -25.63 -10.21 3.95
N GLY A 230 -25.74 -9.83 2.67
CA GLY A 230 -25.54 -8.46 2.20
C GLY A 230 -24.64 -8.45 0.97
N SER A 231 -25.09 -9.15 -0.07
CA SER A 231 -24.39 -9.42 -1.32
C SER A 231 -23.42 -8.31 -1.75
N PRO A 232 -22.19 -8.66 -2.20
CA PRO A 232 -21.31 -7.76 -2.94
C PRO A 232 -21.90 -7.21 -4.24
N ALA A 233 -23.16 -7.52 -4.56
CA ALA A 233 -23.94 -6.81 -5.57
C ALA A 233 -23.90 -5.29 -5.33
N GLY A 234 -23.10 -4.59 -6.15
CA GLY A 234 -22.88 -3.16 -6.03
C GLY A 234 -21.60 -2.75 -5.28
N SER A 235 -20.78 -3.69 -4.83
CA SER A 235 -19.42 -3.43 -4.29
C SER A 235 -18.47 -2.86 -5.33
N ALA A 236 -18.77 -2.96 -6.62
CA ALA A 236 -18.01 -2.23 -7.64
C ALA A 236 -18.37 -0.74 -7.73
N ARG A 237 -19.54 -0.32 -7.22
CA ARG A 237 -20.02 1.07 -7.35
C ARG A 237 -19.25 1.95 -6.37
N VAL A 238 -18.96 3.19 -6.76
CA VAL A 238 -18.41 4.24 -5.89
C VAL A 238 -19.47 5.32 -5.73
N THR A 239 -19.66 5.84 -4.52
CA THR A 239 -20.61 6.94 -4.28
C THR A 239 -19.85 8.17 -3.78
N ALA A 240 -20.14 9.34 -4.36
CA ALA A 240 -19.45 10.58 -4.01
C ALA A 240 -19.62 11.02 -2.53
N ARG A 241 -20.60 10.46 -1.81
CA ARG A 241 -20.89 10.77 -0.40
C ARG A 241 -20.63 9.59 0.55
N GLY A 242 -19.99 8.52 0.07
CA GLY A 242 -19.88 7.25 0.79
C GLY A 242 -21.24 6.57 1.02
N ARG A 243 -21.24 5.38 1.61
CA ARG A 243 -22.47 4.68 2.04
C ARG A 243 -22.93 5.26 3.39
N ARG A 244 -24.23 5.60 3.52
CA ARG A 244 -24.80 5.93 4.82
C ARG A 244 -24.75 4.70 5.72
N ARG A 245 -24.05 4.80 6.87
CA ARG A 245 -24.14 3.77 7.93
C ARG A 245 -25.62 3.60 8.28
N ARG A 246 -26.18 2.41 8.05
CA ARG A 246 -27.47 2.04 8.65
C ARG A 246 -27.28 2.11 10.16
N ARG A 247 -27.89 3.09 10.82
CA ARG A 247 -27.96 3.13 12.28
C ARG A 247 -28.59 1.80 12.72
N ARG A 248 -27.86 0.98 13.48
CA ARG A 248 -28.46 -0.15 14.18
C ARG A 248 -29.41 0.46 15.21
N GLY A 249 -30.70 0.15 15.08
CA GLY A 249 -31.70 0.39 16.11
C GLY A 249 -31.59 -0.67 17.19
#